data_AF-A0A8T8WHT9-F1
#
_entry.id   AF-A0A8T8WHT9-F1
#
_cell.length_a   1.000
_cell.length_b   1.000
_cell.length_c   1.000
_cell.angle_alpha   90.00
_cell.angle_beta   90.00
_cell.angle_gamma   90.00
#
_symmetry.space_group_name_H-M   'P 1'
#
loop_
_entity.id
_entity.type
_entity.pdbx_description
1 polymer ?
#
loop_
_entity_poly.entity_id
_entity_poly.type
_entity_poly.pdbx_seq_one_letter_code
_entity_poly.pdbx_strand_id
1 'polypeptide(L)'
;MKRSGGALRVTEGGAVITRIETGDGSSDAYKTVYVGQMDLDGRLVPRDEPGHAVPISPNGLDPGDLWKSVYDGATYSFSGERFWWQDGETKLRHSFADTLPREITDELKRLRMNGGRFVITPCGDVVTQIPNEKTPPDIRAQFRELSRPVKRFLQLRRDRGNVDMVPVYVGHLSADERPIEVEEPTRLTDPLSEQEEASLEAWVAAMGSYEESDLSEDDHRRDDRGEGSR
;
A
#
# COMPACT_ATOMS: atom_id res chain seq x y z
N MET A 1 25.91 15.27 8.93
CA MET A 1 24.60 15.55 9.56
C MET A 1 23.97 16.72 8.80
N LYS A 2 22.74 16.59 8.30
CA LYS A 2 22.10 17.58 7.40
C LYS A 2 22.12 18.99 8.00
N ARG A 3 22.47 20.01 7.19
CA ARG A 3 22.56 21.42 7.64
C ARG A 3 21.20 22.11 7.78
N SER A 4 20.11 21.50 7.31
CA SER A 4 18.74 22.00 7.50
C SER A 4 17.72 20.90 7.18
N GLY A 5 17.08 20.32 8.20
CA GLY A 5 15.91 19.45 8.07
C GLY A 5 16.17 18.05 7.48
N GLY A 6 15.94 17.00 8.26
CA GLY A 6 15.97 15.61 7.80
C GLY A 6 14.62 14.94 8.02
N ALA A 7 14.18 14.14 7.06
CA ALA A 7 13.09 13.19 7.27
C ALA A 7 13.68 11.89 7.85
N LEU A 8 13.06 11.40 8.91
CA LEU A 8 13.34 10.12 9.52
C LEU A 8 12.10 9.25 9.36
N ARG A 9 12.30 7.99 8.99
CA ARG A 9 11.23 7.01 8.82
C ARG A 9 11.53 5.83 9.72
N VAL A 10 10.48 5.31 10.35
CA VAL A 10 10.53 4.06 11.10
C VAL A 10 9.80 3.01 10.28
N THR A 11 10.41 1.86 10.07
CA THR A 11 9.78 0.74 9.36
C THR A 11 8.88 -0.06 10.29
N GLU A 12 8.04 -0.90 9.70
CA GLU A 12 7.23 -1.92 10.37
C GLU A 12 8.06 -2.93 11.18
N GLY A 13 9.36 -3.06 10.87
CA GLY A 13 10.32 -3.83 11.66
C GLY A 13 11.05 -3.02 12.74
N GLY A 14 10.66 -1.77 13.01
CA GLY A 14 11.28 -0.90 14.01
C GLY A 14 12.59 -0.21 13.57
N ALA A 15 13.06 -0.48 12.35
CA ALA A 15 14.29 0.11 11.85
C ALA A 15 14.10 1.60 11.56
N VAL A 16 15.00 2.42 12.09
CA VAL A 16 15.03 3.85 11.89
C VAL A 16 15.99 4.18 10.75
N ILE A 17 15.46 4.76 9.69
CA ILE A 17 16.21 5.15 8.50
C ILE A 17 16.08 6.64 8.21
N THR A 18 17.13 7.24 7.64
CA THR A 18 17.11 8.62 7.19
C THR A 18 17.85 8.77 5.87
N ARG A 19 17.59 9.87 5.15
CA ARG A 19 18.31 10.21 3.91
C ARG A 19 19.37 11.25 4.22
N ILE A 20 20.61 10.99 3.82
CA ILE A 20 21.73 11.93 3.88
C ILE A 20 22.10 12.39 2.48
N GLU A 21 22.50 13.64 2.33
CA GLU A 21 23.04 14.16 1.06
C GLU A 21 24.44 13.58 0.84
N THR A 22 24.65 13.03 -0.35
CA THR A 22 25.91 12.48 -0.82
C THR A 22 26.36 13.30 -2.02
N GLY A 23 26.68 14.56 -1.80
CA GLY A 23 27.17 15.47 -2.83
C GLY A 23 27.99 16.60 -2.21
N ASP A 24 28.89 17.18 -3.00
CA ASP A 24 29.65 18.40 -2.68
C ASP A 24 28.83 19.70 -2.85
N GLY A 25 27.52 19.57 -3.05
CA GLY A 25 26.60 20.66 -3.35
C GLY A 25 26.22 20.79 -4.82
N SER A 26 26.76 19.96 -5.72
CA SER A 26 26.42 20.01 -7.17
C SER A 26 25.44 18.93 -7.65
N SER A 27 25.15 17.91 -6.84
CA SER A 27 24.18 16.87 -7.16
C SER A 27 23.22 16.61 -5.99
N ASP A 28 21.92 16.50 -6.30
CA ASP A 28 20.85 16.07 -5.37
C ASP A 28 20.91 14.54 -5.11
N ALA A 29 22.12 14.00 -4.98
CA ALA A 29 22.29 12.60 -4.63
C ALA A 29 22.02 12.43 -3.14
N TYR A 30 21.07 11.57 -2.80
CA TYR A 30 20.75 11.21 -1.43
C TYR A 30 20.94 9.72 -1.24
N LYS A 31 21.54 9.33 -0.11
CA LYS A 31 21.67 7.94 0.30
C LYS A 31 20.78 7.67 1.52
N THR A 32 20.07 6.55 1.51
CA THR A 32 19.37 6.04 2.69
C THR A 32 20.37 5.38 3.63
N VAL A 33 20.35 5.74 4.91
CA VAL A 33 21.21 5.17 5.95
C VAL A 33 20.39 4.72 7.14
N TYR A 34 20.80 3.59 7.71
CA TYR A 34 20.28 3.08 8.96
C TYR A 34 20.84 3.89 10.15
N VAL A 35 19.97 4.24 11.09
CA VAL A 35 20.29 5.04 12.28
C VAL A 35 20.24 4.19 13.55
N GLY A 36 19.27 3.28 13.66
CA GLY A 36 19.08 2.46 14.85
C GLY A 36 17.76 1.69 14.83
N GLN A 37 17.45 1.03 15.95
CA GLN A 37 16.14 0.42 16.21
C GLN A 37 15.35 1.30 17.16
N MET A 38 14.04 1.36 16.98
CA MET A 38 13.12 2.01 17.90
C MET A 38 11.83 1.22 18.00
N ASP A 39 11.41 0.97 19.24
CA ASP A 39 10.04 0.54 19.53
C ASP A 39 9.18 1.78 19.75
N LEU A 40 7.98 1.80 19.14
CA LEU A 40 7.09 2.95 19.17
C LEU A 40 5.84 2.63 19.98
N ASP A 41 5.76 3.23 21.17
CA ASP A 41 4.61 3.15 22.05
C ASP A 41 4.14 4.54 22.53
N GLY A 42 2.98 4.58 23.18
CA GLY A 42 2.48 5.80 23.83
C GLY A 42 1.75 6.77 22.90
N ARG A 43 2.12 8.06 22.96
CA ARG A 43 1.35 9.17 22.37
C ARG A 43 2.22 10.17 21.64
N LEU A 44 1.73 10.69 20.53
CA LEU A 44 2.24 11.91 19.90
C LEU A 44 1.76 13.11 20.70
N VAL A 45 2.67 13.81 21.37
CA VAL A 45 2.36 14.95 22.23
C VAL A 45 2.80 16.25 21.55
N PRO A 46 1.86 17.12 21.14
CA PRO A 46 2.23 18.45 20.65
C PRO A 46 2.97 19.24 21.72
N ARG A 47 4.13 19.81 21.37
CA ARG A 47 5.00 20.54 22.31
C ARG A 47 4.26 21.67 23.04
N ASP A 48 3.50 22.45 22.29
CA ASP A 48 2.86 23.68 22.80
C ASP A 48 1.44 23.42 23.35
N GLU A 49 0.82 22.29 23.01
CA GLU A 49 -0.51 21.91 23.49
C GLU A 49 -0.56 20.42 23.90
N PRO A 50 0.09 20.01 25.00
CA PRO A 50 0.17 18.60 25.41
C PRO A 50 -1.18 17.91 25.66
N GLY A 51 -2.21 18.69 26.02
CA GLY A 51 -3.59 18.20 26.19
C GLY A 51 -4.23 17.65 24.91
N HIS A 52 -3.61 17.90 23.75
CA HIS A 52 -4.00 17.32 22.47
C HIS A 52 -3.16 16.10 22.08
N ALA A 53 -2.54 15.41 23.03
CA ALA A 53 -1.83 14.17 22.74
C ALA A 53 -2.74 13.14 22.05
N VAL A 54 -2.23 12.43 21.06
CA VAL A 54 -2.96 11.36 20.34
C VAL A 54 -2.18 10.04 20.45
N PRO A 55 -2.84 8.89 20.64
CA PRO A 55 -2.14 7.60 20.75
C PRO A 55 -1.39 7.28 19.46
N ILE A 56 -0.18 6.70 19.52
CA ILE A 56 0.54 6.27 18.32
C ILE A 56 -0.20 5.11 17.66
N SER A 57 -0.59 4.10 18.45
CA SER A 57 -1.47 3.00 18.06
C SER A 57 -2.78 3.10 18.86
N PRO A 58 -3.90 3.54 18.25
CA PRO A 58 -5.22 3.59 18.89
C PRO A 58 -5.83 2.19 19.02
N ASN A 59 -6.30 1.86 20.22
CA ASN A 59 -6.97 0.58 20.51
C ASN A 59 -8.48 0.64 20.25
N GLY A 60 -9.12 -0.54 20.22
CA GLY A 60 -10.59 -0.65 20.12
C GLY A 60 -11.13 -0.20 18.77
N LEU A 61 -10.42 -0.55 17.70
CA LEU A 61 -10.85 -0.35 16.32
C LEU A 61 -11.23 -1.70 15.73
N ASP A 62 -12.38 -1.73 15.06
CA ASP A 62 -12.78 -2.86 14.24
C ASP A 62 -12.35 -2.62 12.78
N PRO A 63 -12.04 -3.69 12.01
CA PRO A 63 -11.79 -3.57 10.57
C PRO A 63 -12.91 -2.79 9.85
N GLY A 64 -12.53 -1.75 9.11
CA GLY A 64 -13.46 -0.81 8.48
C GLY A 64 -13.70 0.49 9.25
N ASP A 65 -13.24 0.61 10.49
CA ASP A 65 -13.30 1.86 11.26
C ASP A 65 -12.38 2.94 10.71
N LEU A 66 -12.73 4.20 10.97
CA LEU A 66 -11.86 5.33 10.68
C LEU A 66 -10.59 5.25 11.54
N TRP A 67 -9.43 5.41 10.91
CA TRP A 67 -8.18 5.48 11.66
C TRP A 67 -8.13 6.74 12.54
N LYS A 68 -7.84 6.56 13.83
CA LYS A 68 -7.96 7.61 14.86
C LYS A 68 -6.63 8.27 15.25
N SER A 69 -5.57 8.10 14.48
CA SER A 69 -4.26 8.71 14.75
C SER A 69 -3.59 9.32 13.52
N VAL A 70 -2.42 9.92 13.72
CA VAL A 70 -1.44 10.16 12.66
C VAL A 70 -0.83 8.81 12.29
N TYR A 71 -0.61 8.58 11.00
CA TYR A 71 0.02 7.36 10.54
C TYR A 71 1.06 7.67 9.46
N ASP A 72 2.13 6.90 9.52
CA ASP A 72 3.18 6.78 8.51
C ASP A 72 3.73 5.35 8.62
N GLY A 73 4.54 4.91 7.66
CA GLY A 73 5.12 3.58 7.68
C GLY A 73 5.52 3.06 6.31
N ALA A 74 5.61 1.75 6.17
CA ALA A 74 5.86 1.14 4.88
C ALA A 74 4.60 1.11 4.02
N THR A 75 4.73 1.62 2.79
CA THR A 75 3.64 1.69 1.84
C THR A 75 3.73 0.51 0.88
N TYR A 76 2.63 -0.19 0.75
CA TYR A 76 2.47 -1.34 -0.12
C TYR A 76 1.30 -1.10 -1.08
N SER A 77 1.23 -1.91 -2.12
CA SER A 77 0.15 -1.87 -3.10
C SER A 77 -0.33 -3.28 -3.40
N PHE A 78 -1.57 -3.39 -3.85
CA PHE A 78 -2.15 -4.67 -4.24
C PHE A 78 -3.15 -4.51 -5.38
N SER A 79 -3.41 -5.61 -6.08
CA SER A 79 -4.44 -5.75 -7.11
C SER A 79 -4.80 -7.23 -7.28
N GLY A 80 -6.06 -7.58 -7.03
CA GLY A 80 -6.48 -8.98 -6.98
C GLY A 80 -5.71 -9.75 -5.91
N GLU A 81 -5.05 -10.83 -6.32
CA GLU A 81 -4.18 -11.66 -5.46
C GLU A 81 -2.72 -11.19 -5.43
N ARG A 82 -2.38 -10.12 -6.16
CA ARG A 82 -1.01 -9.64 -6.26
C ARG A 82 -0.77 -8.48 -5.34
N PHE A 83 0.42 -8.48 -4.78
CA PHE A 83 0.81 -7.64 -3.68
C PHE A 83 2.28 -7.26 -3.89
N TRP A 84 2.61 -5.98 -3.76
CA TRP A 84 3.99 -5.52 -3.94
C TRP A 84 4.35 -4.30 -3.08
N TRP A 85 5.60 -4.28 -2.64
CA TRP A 85 6.26 -3.12 -2.08
C TRP A 85 6.98 -2.36 -3.20
N GLN A 86 7.00 -1.03 -3.15
CA GLN A 86 7.78 -0.23 -4.10
C GLN A 86 8.99 0.38 -3.40
N ASP A 87 10.17 0.07 -3.92
CA ASP A 87 11.40 0.67 -3.44
C ASP A 87 11.40 2.19 -3.70
N GLY A 88 11.68 2.96 -2.66
CA GLY A 88 11.64 4.42 -2.72
C GLY A 88 12.75 5.05 -3.57
N GLU A 89 13.88 4.36 -3.72
CA GLU A 89 15.09 4.78 -4.43
C GLU A 89 15.08 4.26 -5.87
N THR A 90 14.94 2.95 -6.07
CA THR A 90 15.01 2.32 -7.40
C THR A 90 13.67 2.35 -8.15
N LYS A 91 12.56 2.59 -7.45
CA LYS A 91 11.18 2.51 -7.97
C LYS A 91 10.74 1.11 -8.42
N LEU A 92 11.56 0.08 -8.19
CA LEU A 92 11.22 -1.31 -8.51
C LEU A 92 10.12 -1.82 -7.58
N ARG A 93 9.33 -2.79 -8.08
CA ARG A 93 8.22 -3.40 -7.35
C ARG A 93 8.62 -4.80 -6.93
N HIS A 94 8.74 -5.00 -5.63
CA HIS A 94 9.07 -6.28 -5.02
C HIS A 94 7.77 -6.99 -4.66
N SER A 95 7.58 -8.20 -5.18
CA SER A 95 6.39 -9.01 -4.89
C SER A 95 6.40 -9.49 -3.44
N PHE A 96 5.21 -9.70 -2.89
CA PHE A 96 5.02 -10.50 -1.69
C PHE A 96 3.78 -11.37 -1.88
N ALA A 97 3.96 -12.66 -2.17
CA ALA A 97 2.83 -13.55 -2.49
C ALA A 97 2.24 -14.25 -1.24
N ASP A 98 3.06 -14.51 -0.20
CA ASP A 98 2.69 -15.45 0.88
C ASP A 98 2.83 -14.88 2.32
N THR A 99 2.73 -13.57 2.52
CA THR A 99 3.16 -12.95 3.80
C THR A 99 2.14 -12.06 4.51
N LEU A 100 0.87 -12.01 4.05
CA LEU A 100 -0.19 -11.35 4.82
C LEU A 100 -1.23 -12.36 5.33
N PRO A 101 -1.69 -12.21 6.59
CA PRO A 101 -2.80 -12.98 7.10
C PRO A 101 -4.04 -12.83 6.23
N ARG A 102 -4.79 -13.92 6.08
CA ARG A 102 -5.96 -13.97 5.21
C ARG A 102 -6.97 -12.88 5.58
N GLU A 103 -7.16 -12.65 6.87
CA GLU A 103 -8.05 -11.64 7.43
C GLU A 103 -7.70 -10.23 6.91
N ILE A 104 -6.41 -9.89 6.84
CA ILE A 104 -5.92 -8.62 6.30
C ILE A 104 -6.20 -8.55 4.80
N THR A 105 -5.91 -9.63 4.06
CA THR A 105 -6.10 -9.64 2.59
C THR A 105 -7.58 -9.56 2.20
N ASP A 106 -8.46 -10.28 2.89
CA ASP A 106 -9.90 -10.31 2.64
C ASP A 106 -10.51 -8.94 2.96
N GLU A 107 -10.08 -8.30 4.04
CA GLU A 107 -10.52 -6.97 4.42
C GLU A 107 -10.04 -5.89 3.44
N LEU A 108 -8.78 -5.95 3.00
CA LEU A 108 -8.26 -5.07 1.96
C LEU A 108 -9.11 -5.18 0.69
N LYS A 109 -9.38 -6.40 0.22
CA LYS A 109 -10.22 -6.64 -0.97
C LYS A 109 -11.65 -6.12 -0.77
N ARG A 110 -12.23 -6.28 0.42
CA ARG A 110 -13.55 -5.75 0.76
C ARG A 110 -13.61 -4.23 0.67
N LEU A 111 -12.63 -3.54 1.24
CA LEU A 111 -12.55 -2.07 1.24
C LEU A 111 -12.11 -1.49 -0.13
N ARG A 112 -11.39 -2.30 -0.92
CA ARG A 112 -10.65 -1.90 -2.12
C ARG A 112 -10.66 -3.00 -3.19
N MET A 113 -11.85 -3.29 -3.73
CA MET A 113 -12.08 -4.39 -4.68
C MET A 113 -11.13 -4.39 -5.90
N ASN A 114 -10.80 -3.22 -6.44
CA ASN A 114 -9.93 -3.10 -7.63
C ASN A 114 -8.44 -2.98 -7.28
N GLY A 115 -8.06 -3.25 -6.03
CA GLY A 115 -6.73 -2.96 -5.53
C GLY A 115 -6.56 -1.53 -5.03
N GLY A 116 -5.36 -1.23 -4.54
CA GLY A 116 -5.04 0.06 -3.98
C GLY A 116 -3.72 0.08 -3.23
N ARG A 117 -3.52 1.14 -2.45
CA ARG A 117 -2.38 1.31 -1.55
C ARG A 117 -2.82 1.12 -0.12
N PHE A 118 -1.93 0.57 0.68
CA PHE A 118 -2.07 0.51 2.13
C PHE A 118 -0.73 0.79 2.80
N VAL A 119 -0.78 1.14 4.07
CA VAL A 119 0.38 1.44 4.91
C VAL A 119 0.37 0.48 6.08
N ILE A 120 1.55 -0.04 6.43
CA ILE A 120 1.78 -0.76 7.68
C ILE A 120 2.59 0.18 8.57
N THR A 121 2.01 0.53 9.73
CA THR A 121 2.66 1.41 10.70
C THR A 121 3.81 0.68 11.41
N PRO A 122 4.73 1.40 12.06
CA PRO A 122 5.76 0.78 12.91
C PRO A 122 5.21 -0.14 14.00
N CYS A 123 3.99 0.14 14.48
CA CYS A 123 3.32 -0.66 15.49
C CYS A 123 2.69 -1.94 14.92
N GLY A 124 2.61 -2.08 13.59
CA GLY A 124 1.99 -3.23 12.92
C GLY A 124 0.56 -3.00 12.45
N ASP A 125 -0.01 -1.80 12.67
CA ASP A 125 -1.36 -1.49 12.23
C ASP A 125 -1.42 -1.31 10.71
N VAL A 126 -2.39 -1.95 10.08
CA VAL A 126 -2.62 -1.89 8.63
C VAL A 126 -3.71 -0.87 8.35
N VAL A 127 -3.38 0.14 7.55
CA VAL A 127 -4.27 1.26 7.22
C VAL A 127 -4.36 1.42 5.71
N THR A 128 -5.58 1.37 5.18
CA THR A 128 -5.86 1.70 3.76
C THR A 128 -6.57 3.05 3.68
N GLN A 129 -6.69 3.63 2.49
CA GLN A 129 -7.43 4.88 2.30
C GLN A 129 -8.63 4.61 1.39
N ILE A 130 -9.86 4.95 1.81
CA ILE A 130 -11.10 4.84 1.01
C ILE A 130 -11.57 6.17 0.39
N PRO A 131 -12.19 6.24 -0.81
CA PRO A 131 -12.64 7.52 -1.36
C PRO A 131 -13.80 8.02 -0.51
N ASN A 132 -13.83 9.33 -0.28
CA ASN A 132 -14.84 9.95 0.57
C ASN A 132 -16.27 9.61 0.11
N GLU A 133 -16.52 9.55 -1.20
CA GLU A 133 -17.81 9.17 -1.79
C GLU A 133 -18.29 7.76 -1.39
N LYS A 134 -17.37 6.82 -1.16
CA LYS A 134 -17.69 5.43 -0.76
C LYS A 134 -17.67 5.25 0.75
N THR A 135 -17.63 6.34 1.51
CA THR A 135 -17.52 6.30 2.98
C THR A 135 -18.89 5.99 3.60
N PRO A 136 -19.03 4.89 4.37
CA PRO A 136 -20.26 4.55 5.07
C PRO A 136 -20.70 5.64 6.07
N PRO A 137 -21.99 5.72 6.42
CA PRO A 137 -22.50 6.67 7.42
C PRO A 137 -21.77 6.63 8.75
N ASP A 138 -21.38 5.43 9.21
CA ASP A 138 -20.70 5.25 10.50
C ASP A 138 -19.32 5.90 10.52
N ILE A 139 -18.55 5.80 9.44
CA ILE A 139 -17.25 6.47 9.31
C ILE A 139 -17.42 8.00 9.35
N ARG A 140 -18.51 8.55 8.77
CA ARG A 140 -18.81 9.98 8.88
C ARG A 140 -19.11 10.41 10.32
N ALA A 141 -19.76 9.55 11.11
CA ALA A 141 -19.97 9.81 12.54
C ALA A 141 -18.63 9.78 13.29
N GLN A 142 -17.80 8.75 13.07
CA GLN A 142 -16.47 8.63 13.66
C GLN A 142 -15.58 9.84 13.33
N PHE A 143 -15.67 10.39 12.11
CA PHE A 143 -14.93 11.59 11.71
C PHE A 143 -15.24 12.80 12.62
N ARG A 144 -16.49 12.95 13.07
CA ARG A 144 -16.88 14.04 13.97
C ARG A 144 -16.23 13.92 15.34
N GLU A 145 -15.98 12.69 15.78
CA GLU A 145 -15.37 12.37 17.07
C GLU A 145 -13.84 12.46 17.07
N LEU A 146 -13.21 12.55 15.89
CA LEU A 146 -11.76 12.66 15.81
C LEU A 146 -11.23 13.90 16.56
N SER A 147 -10.08 13.70 17.19
CA SER A 147 -9.35 14.77 17.86
C SER A 147 -8.89 15.84 16.86
N ARG A 148 -8.73 17.08 17.35
CA ARG A 148 -8.29 18.22 16.54
C ARG A 148 -6.96 17.97 15.80
N PRO A 149 -5.92 17.38 16.42
CA PRO A 149 -4.69 17.05 15.72
C PRO A 149 -4.88 16.09 14.56
N VAL A 150 -5.69 15.04 14.73
CA VAL A 150 -5.95 14.05 13.68
C VAL A 150 -6.70 14.71 12.52
N LYS A 151 -7.75 15.48 12.81
CA LYS A 151 -8.46 16.27 11.79
C LYS A 151 -7.51 17.20 11.01
N ARG A 152 -6.58 17.87 11.71
CA ARG A 152 -5.58 18.74 11.07
C ARG A 152 -4.62 17.96 10.20
N PHE A 153 -4.14 16.81 10.66
CA PHE A 153 -3.30 15.92 9.88
C PHE A 153 -4.00 15.46 8.58
N LEU A 154 -5.26 15.02 8.68
CA LEU A 154 -6.06 14.62 7.51
C LEU A 154 -6.25 15.78 6.52
N GLN A 155 -6.54 16.98 7.03
CA GLN A 155 -6.63 18.18 6.18
C GLN A 155 -5.33 18.44 5.43
N LEU A 156 -4.18 18.45 6.12
CA LEU A 156 -2.88 18.69 5.48
C LEU A 156 -2.56 17.64 4.42
N ARG A 157 -2.93 16.38 4.66
CA ARG A 157 -2.72 15.30 3.70
C ARG A 157 -3.61 15.45 2.47
N ARG A 158 -4.87 15.85 2.64
CA ARG A 158 -5.79 16.17 1.54
C ARG A 158 -5.28 17.34 0.70
N ASP A 159 -4.90 18.44 1.35
CA ASP A 159 -4.50 19.68 0.67
C ASP A 159 -3.18 19.52 -0.11
N ARG A 160 -2.26 18.66 0.35
CA ARG A 160 -1.00 18.35 -0.36
C ARG A 160 -1.15 17.36 -1.51
N GLY A 161 -2.08 16.42 -1.40
CA GLY A 161 -2.25 15.34 -2.36
C GLY A 161 -3.32 15.61 -3.43
N ASN A 162 -4.21 16.58 -3.20
CA ASN A 162 -5.49 16.69 -3.92
C ASN A 162 -6.27 15.35 -3.95
N VAL A 163 -6.20 14.61 -2.84
CA VAL A 163 -6.78 13.26 -2.71
C VAL A 163 -7.88 13.30 -1.66
N ASP A 164 -9.13 13.15 -2.08
CA ASP A 164 -10.31 13.09 -1.20
C ASP A 164 -10.53 11.66 -0.68
N MET A 165 -9.62 11.20 0.19
CA MET A 165 -9.65 9.86 0.75
C MET A 165 -9.51 9.87 2.27
N VAL A 166 -10.24 8.97 2.94
CA VAL A 166 -10.22 8.80 4.40
C VAL A 166 -9.47 7.53 4.79
N PRO A 167 -8.63 7.56 5.84
CA PRO A 167 -7.91 6.38 6.29
C PRO A 167 -8.81 5.45 7.09
N VAL A 168 -8.75 4.17 6.76
CA VAL A 168 -9.57 3.12 7.36
C VAL A 168 -8.65 2.03 7.88
N TYR A 169 -8.92 1.60 9.10
CA TYR A 169 -8.24 0.50 9.76
C TYR A 169 -8.63 -0.82 9.10
N VAL A 170 -7.62 -1.65 8.82
CA VAL A 170 -7.80 -2.96 8.19
C VAL A 170 -7.59 -4.07 9.22
N GLY A 171 -6.61 -3.92 10.08
CA GLY A 171 -6.24 -4.92 11.08
C GLY A 171 -4.83 -4.69 11.58
N HIS A 172 -4.26 -5.68 12.25
CA HIS A 172 -2.97 -5.59 12.90
C HIS A 172 -2.11 -6.80 12.57
N LEU A 173 -0.82 -6.55 12.31
CA LEU A 173 0.19 -7.58 12.19
C LEU A 173 0.98 -7.70 13.49
N SER A 174 1.01 -8.91 14.01
CA SER A 174 1.85 -9.32 15.12
C SER A 174 3.34 -9.11 14.83
N ALA A 175 4.18 -9.32 15.85
CA ALA A 175 5.62 -9.16 15.70
C ALA A 175 6.25 -10.28 14.85
N ASP A 176 5.65 -11.47 14.82
CA ASP A 176 6.10 -12.62 14.03
C ASP A 176 5.67 -12.54 12.56
N GLU A 177 4.63 -11.78 12.25
CA GLU A 177 4.22 -11.44 10.87
C GLU A 177 5.04 -10.28 10.28
N ARG A 178 6.06 -9.79 11.01
CA ARG A 178 6.89 -8.63 10.62
C ARG A 178 8.38 -8.88 10.85
N PRO A 179 9.27 -8.30 10.02
CA PRO A 179 8.98 -7.50 8.83
C PRO A 179 8.44 -8.37 7.69
N ILE A 180 7.76 -7.74 6.73
CA ILE A 180 7.30 -8.45 5.52
C ILE A 180 8.50 -8.77 4.65
N GLU A 181 8.74 -10.05 4.40
CA GLU A 181 9.72 -10.49 3.43
C GLU A 181 9.22 -10.17 2.01
N VAL A 182 10.11 -9.58 1.21
CA VAL A 182 9.83 -9.19 -0.17
C VAL A 182 10.84 -9.87 -1.09
N GLU A 183 10.38 -10.28 -2.27
CA GLU A 183 11.23 -10.94 -3.26
C GLU A 183 11.98 -9.91 -4.11
N GLU A 184 13.16 -10.29 -4.61
CA GLU A 184 13.85 -9.48 -5.60
C GLU A 184 13.06 -9.45 -6.92
N PRO A 185 12.94 -8.29 -7.57
CA PRO A 185 12.08 -8.13 -8.72
C PRO A 185 12.76 -8.69 -9.97
N THR A 186 12.07 -9.58 -10.68
CA THR A 186 12.51 -10.06 -11.99
C THR A 186 12.60 -8.90 -12.99
N ARG A 187 13.75 -8.75 -13.65
CA ARG A 187 13.98 -7.74 -14.68
C ARG A 187 13.79 -8.36 -16.06
N LEU A 188 13.42 -7.53 -17.03
CA LEU A 188 13.28 -7.95 -18.43
C LEU A 188 14.57 -8.53 -19.04
N THR A 189 15.72 -8.20 -18.46
CA THR A 189 17.04 -8.63 -18.93
C THR A 189 17.61 -9.79 -18.14
N ASP A 190 16.89 -10.27 -17.11
CA ASP A 190 17.35 -11.40 -16.33
C ASP A 190 17.25 -12.68 -17.19
N PRO A 191 18.25 -13.57 -17.13
CA PRO A 191 18.18 -14.84 -17.86
C PRO A 191 17.00 -15.68 -17.34
N LEU A 192 16.31 -16.37 -18.23
CA LEU A 192 15.31 -17.36 -17.85
C LEU A 192 16.00 -18.55 -17.17
N SER A 193 15.40 -19.03 -16.09
CA SER A 193 15.75 -20.33 -15.52
C SER A 193 15.22 -21.47 -16.39
N GLU A 194 15.80 -22.67 -16.24
CA GLU A 194 15.36 -23.88 -16.97
C GLU A 194 13.86 -24.16 -16.73
N GLN A 195 13.34 -23.84 -15.55
CA GLN A 195 11.93 -24.02 -15.21
C GLN A 195 11.03 -23.01 -15.91
N GLU A 196 11.44 -21.74 -16.01
CA GLU A 196 10.69 -20.71 -16.72
C GLU A 196 10.68 -20.97 -18.22
N GLU A 197 11.82 -21.39 -18.79
CA GLU A 197 11.94 -21.77 -20.19
C GLU A 197 11.01 -22.96 -20.51
N ALA A 198 11.06 -24.04 -19.71
CA ALA A 198 10.16 -25.18 -19.87
C ALA A 198 8.67 -24.79 -19.72
N SER A 199 8.34 -23.86 -18.80
CA SER A 199 6.97 -23.37 -18.64
C SER A 199 6.49 -22.57 -19.85
N LEU A 200 7.36 -21.77 -20.46
CA LEU A 200 7.05 -21.01 -21.67
C LEU A 200 6.87 -21.93 -22.87
N GLU A 201 7.73 -22.93 -23.03
CA GLU A 201 7.60 -23.95 -24.07
C GLU A 201 6.29 -24.73 -23.94
N ALA A 202 5.94 -25.16 -22.73
CA ALA A 202 4.67 -25.84 -22.46
C ALA A 202 3.45 -24.96 -22.79
N TRP A 203 3.51 -23.67 -22.48
CA TRP A 203 2.45 -22.71 -22.81
C TRP A 203 2.30 -22.53 -24.33
N VAL A 204 3.41 -22.41 -25.05
CA VAL A 204 3.41 -22.34 -26.53
C VAL A 204 2.84 -23.62 -27.14
N ALA A 205 3.24 -24.79 -26.63
CA ALA A 205 2.74 -26.07 -27.09
C ALA A 205 1.21 -26.21 -26.87
N ALA A 206 0.69 -25.72 -25.74
CA ALA A 206 -0.74 -25.71 -25.45
C ALA A 206 -1.56 -24.76 -26.34
N MET A 207 -0.95 -23.68 -26.84
CA MET A 207 -1.61 -22.81 -27.83
C MET A 207 -1.65 -23.45 -29.22
N GLY A 208 -0.62 -24.20 -29.60
CA GLY A 208 -0.58 -24.94 -30.86
C GLY A 208 -1.54 -26.13 -30.95
N SER A 209 -2.14 -26.54 -29.83
CA SER A 209 -3.12 -27.64 -29.77
C SER A 209 -4.59 -27.19 -29.87
N TYR A 210 -4.87 -25.90 -30.09
CA TYR A 210 -6.21 -25.48 -30.50
C TYR A 210 -6.45 -25.93 -31.94
N GLU A 211 -7.18 -27.04 -32.12
CA GLU A 211 -7.62 -27.47 -33.44
C GLU A 211 -8.62 -26.44 -34.00
N GLU A 212 -8.41 -26.03 -35.24
CA GLU A 212 -9.23 -25.06 -35.99
C GLU A 212 -10.72 -25.43 -36.06
N SER A 213 -11.10 -26.64 -35.65
CA SER A 213 -12.47 -27.14 -35.57
C SER A 213 -13.32 -26.59 -34.42
N ASP A 214 -12.72 -25.93 -33.43
CA ASP A 214 -13.47 -25.36 -32.29
C ASP A 214 -13.90 -23.89 -32.51
N LEU A 215 -13.50 -23.27 -33.63
CA LEU A 215 -13.95 -21.94 -34.02
C LEU A 215 -15.20 -22.07 -34.90
N SER A 216 -16.39 -22.02 -34.28
CA SER A 216 -17.63 -21.90 -35.05
C SER A 216 -17.64 -20.54 -35.79
N GLU A 217 -17.91 -20.52 -37.09
CA GLU A 217 -18.04 -19.29 -37.88
C GLU A 217 -19.15 -18.33 -37.36
N ASP A 218 -19.97 -18.77 -36.40
CA ASP A 218 -21.03 -17.99 -35.78
C ASP A 218 -20.55 -17.12 -34.59
N ASP A 219 -19.33 -17.30 -34.07
CA ASP A 219 -18.85 -16.57 -32.88
C ASP A 219 -18.43 -15.10 -33.17
N HIS A 220 -18.48 -14.67 -34.44
CA HIS A 220 -18.11 -13.32 -34.86
C HIS A 220 -19.17 -12.57 -35.68
N ARG A 221 -20.41 -13.07 -35.75
CA ARG A 221 -21.50 -12.27 -36.34
C ARG A 221 -21.95 -11.20 -35.35
N ARG A 222 -21.65 -9.93 -35.69
CA ARG A 222 -22.37 -8.78 -35.13
C ARG A 222 -23.87 -8.99 -35.39
N ASP A 223 -24.67 -8.99 -34.34
CA ASP A 223 -26.14 -8.99 -34.45
C ASP A 223 -26.58 -7.60 -34.95
N ASP A 224 -26.52 -7.38 -36.27
CA ASP A 224 -27.13 -6.22 -36.93
C ASP A 224 -28.65 -6.42 -36.97
N ARG A 225 -29.29 -6.30 -35.80
CA ARG A 225 -30.75 -6.13 -35.70
C ARG A 225 -31.10 -4.65 -35.64
N GLY A 226 -31.13 -4.06 -36.83
CA GLY A 226 -32.24 -3.22 -37.29
C GLY A 226 -32.48 -1.87 -36.62
N GLU A 227 -31.78 -0.83 -37.07
CA GLU A 227 -32.38 0.51 -37.17
C GLU A 227 -33.26 0.56 -38.43
N GLY A 228 -34.55 0.29 -38.24
CA GLY A 228 -35.59 0.48 -39.24
C GLY A 228 -35.87 1.96 -39.44
N SER A 229 -35.51 2.46 -40.62
CA SER A 229 -35.88 3.79 -41.12
C SER A 229 -37.38 3.87 -41.40
N ARG A 230 -38.10 4.79 -40.74
CA ARG A 230 -39.07 5.73 -41.33
C ARG A 230 -39.62 6.70 -40.28
#